data_AF-A0A4R6RS02-F1
#
_entry.id   AF-A0A4R6RS02-F1
#
_cell.length_a   1.000
_cell.length_b   1.000
_cell.length_c   1.000
_cell.angle_alpha   90.00
_cell.angle_beta   90.00
_cell.angle_gamma   90.00
#
_symmetry.space_group_name_H-M   'P 1'
#
loop_
_entity.id
_entity.type
_entity.pdbx_description
1 polymer ?
#
loop_
_entity_poly.entity_id
_entity_poly.type
_entity_poly.pdbx_seq_one_letter_code
_entity_poly.pdbx_strand_id
1 'polypeptide(L)'
;MMGLFGPRTLPVTSYGYQPPPGATAKGWVCPNCGVAGWEPVKRWPKACDDCGSSADPLFDQPWEHQAEGFQIQWILRYDPTSSGGFYEDRWESWQFTDAAYRGDRLAMSQARGRARARAQWRLTVDSSWWPPSDIFFRFVSVGMEVNDFDGAADDLCYWLGISSPVDVDNNNANRTNCRLVIGSTSQFLALPHGASHPRAFEIRRACVALARGGAYSVLNADLQRSVSGMAQY
;
A
#
# COMPACT_ATOMS: atom_id res chain seq x y z
N MET A 1 44.33 -11.37 17.22
CA MET A 1 43.81 -10.06 16.78
C MET A 1 42.34 -10.22 16.44
N MET A 2 41.46 -9.93 17.40
CA MET A 2 40.01 -9.87 17.17
C MET A 2 39.66 -8.48 16.65
N GLY A 3 38.95 -8.38 15.53
CA GLY A 3 38.67 -7.13 14.83
C GLY A 3 37.83 -6.17 15.66
N LEU A 4 38.41 -5.01 15.97
CA LEU A 4 37.86 -3.91 16.78
C LEU A 4 36.80 -3.05 16.06
N PHE A 5 36.26 -3.53 14.94
CA PHE A 5 35.25 -2.80 14.17
C PHE A 5 34.04 -3.71 13.99
N GLY A 6 33.05 -3.55 14.87
CA GLY A 6 31.72 -4.09 14.63
C GLY A 6 31.16 -3.61 13.27
N PRO A 7 30.13 -4.27 12.73
CA PRO A 7 29.54 -3.87 11.45
C PRO A 7 29.21 -2.37 11.48
N ARG A 8 29.72 -1.63 10.48
CA ARG A 8 29.50 -0.18 10.38
C ARG A 8 28.00 0.09 10.35
N THR A 9 27.51 0.80 11.35
CA THR A 9 26.11 1.20 11.47
C THR A 9 25.76 2.22 10.39
N LEU A 10 24.61 2.04 9.77
CA LEU A 10 24.01 3.05 8.91
C LEU A 10 23.66 4.31 9.73
N PRO A 11 23.70 5.51 9.12
CA PRO A 11 23.42 6.75 9.83
C PRO A 11 21.93 6.85 10.22
N VAL A 12 21.64 7.71 11.19
CA VAL A 12 20.27 8.15 11.49
C VAL A 12 19.71 8.88 10.26
N THR A 13 18.46 8.58 9.90
CA THR A 13 17.79 9.25 8.78
C THR A 13 17.35 10.67 9.14
N SER A 14 17.06 11.48 8.14
CA SER A 14 16.52 12.85 8.31
C SER A 14 15.21 12.89 9.11
N TYR A 15 14.43 11.81 9.08
CA TYR A 15 13.20 11.63 9.84
C TYR A 15 13.39 10.91 11.19
N GLY A 16 14.64 10.71 11.64
CA GLY A 16 14.97 10.26 12.99
C GLY A 16 14.94 8.74 13.21
N TYR A 17 14.87 7.94 12.15
CA TYR A 17 15.01 6.48 12.27
C TYR A 17 16.48 6.10 12.49
N GLN A 18 16.75 5.45 13.63
CA GLN A 18 18.05 4.84 13.91
C GLN A 18 18.00 3.36 13.50
N PRO A 19 18.62 2.96 12.38
CA PRO A 19 18.65 1.56 11.98
C PRO A 19 19.42 0.72 13.02
N PRO A 20 18.96 -0.53 13.29
CA PRO A 20 19.63 -1.42 14.23
C PRO A 20 20.97 -1.93 13.66
N PRO A 21 21.86 -2.47 14.51
CA PRO A 21 23.06 -3.16 14.04
C PRO A 21 22.73 -4.27 13.04
N GLY A 22 23.46 -4.31 11.91
CA GLY A 22 23.25 -5.28 10.85
C GLY A 22 22.26 -4.86 9.75
N ALA A 23 21.61 -3.71 9.88
CA ALA A 23 20.80 -3.16 8.80
C ALA A 23 21.63 -2.88 7.54
N THR A 24 21.06 -3.22 6.37
CA THR A 24 21.67 -2.98 5.06
C THR A 24 20.85 -2.00 4.23
N ALA A 25 21.52 -1.41 3.24
CA ALA A 25 20.93 -0.44 2.32
C ALA A 25 21.24 -0.83 0.87
N LYS A 26 20.20 -0.85 0.05
CA LYS A 26 20.25 -1.02 -1.41
C LYS A 26 20.57 0.27 -2.17
N GLY A 27 20.58 1.41 -1.47
CA GLY A 27 20.83 2.69 -2.12
C GLY A 27 20.81 3.87 -1.16
N TRP A 28 20.55 5.05 -1.72
CA TRP A 28 20.47 6.31 -1.01
C TRP A 28 19.45 7.26 -1.65
N VAL A 29 18.91 8.16 -0.85
CA VAL A 29 18.02 9.24 -1.31
C VAL A 29 18.39 10.55 -0.61
N CYS A 30 18.43 11.64 -1.36
CA CYS A 30 18.62 12.97 -0.80
C CYS A 30 17.28 13.51 -0.30
N PRO A 31 17.12 13.79 1.00
CA PRO A 31 15.88 14.35 1.54
C PRO A 31 15.65 15.80 1.10
N ASN A 32 16.68 16.52 0.63
CA ASN A 32 16.59 17.93 0.24
C ASN A 32 16.14 18.12 -1.22
N CYS A 33 16.72 17.38 -2.18
CA CYS A 33 16.40 17.53 -3.60
C CYS A 33 15.72 16.30 -4.23
N GLY A 34 15.51 15.22 -3.48
CA GLY A 34 14.83 14.01 -3.94
C GLY A 34 15.66 13.08 -4.84
N VAL A 35 16.88 13.48 -5.22
CA VAL A 35 17.79 12.65 -6.03
C VAL A 35 18.11 11.36 -5.29
N ALA A 36 18.02 10.22 -5.98
CA ALA A 36 18.23 8.91 -5.40
C ALA A 36 19.12 8.03 -6.30
N GLY A 37 19.85 7.11 -5.68
CA GLY A 37 20.66 6.11 -6.35
C GLY A 37 20.47 4.73 -5.75
N TRP A 38 20.43 3.70 -6.59
CA TRP A 38 20.21 2.29 -6.23
C TRP A 38 21.50 1.47 -6.15
N GLU A 39 22.63 2.16 -6.09
CA GLU A 39 23.93 1.55 -5.99
C GLU A 39 24.38 1.43 -4.53
N PRO A 40 24.99 0.31 -4.11
CA PRO A 40 25.48 0.15 -2.76
C PRO A 40 26.50 1.23 -2.39
N VAL A 41 26.18 1.96 -1.32
CA VAL A 41 27.04 3.04 -0.80
C VAL A 41 28.17 2.44 0.04
N LYS A 42 29.42 2.60 -0.43
CA LYS A 42 30.61 2.03 0.25
C LYS A 42 30.96 2.73 1.57
N ARG A 43 30.57 4.00 1.75
CA ARG A 43 30.89 4.81 2.93
C ARG A 43 29.75 5.74 3.28
N TRP A 44 29.33 5.68 4.55
CA TRP A 44 28.38 6.60 5.15
C TRP A 44 29.08 7.57 6.11
N PRO A 45 28.57 8.80 6.29
CA PRO A 45 27.44 9.39 5.56
C PRO A 45 27.79 9.66 4.08
N LYS A 46 26.80 9.53 3.17
CA LYS A 46 26.95 9.91 1.76
C LYS A 46 26.37 11.31 1.54
N ALA A 47 27.07 12.13 0.78
CA ALA A 47 26.55 13.37 0.25
C ALA A 47 25.80 13.12 -1.08
N CYS A 48 24.72 13.87 -1.30
CA CYS A 48 24.03 13.93 -2.57
C CYS A 48 24.96 14.51 -3.65
N ASP A 49 25.00 13.86 -4.81
CA ASP A 49 25.87 14.27 -5.91
C ASP A 49 25.44 15.60 -6.56
N ASP A 50 24.17 16.00 -6.40
CA ASP A 50 23.63 17.23 -6.99
C ASP A 50 23.72 18.43 -6.04
N CYS A 51 23.25 18.29 -4.79
CA CYS A 51 23.15 19.43 -3.87
C CYS A 51 24.11 19.38 -2.66
N GLY A 52 24.91 18.32 -2.53
CA GLY A 52 25.88 18.15 -1.44
C GLY A 52 25.30 17.87 -0.05
N SER A 53 23.98 17.90 0.12
CA SER A 53 23.31 17.58 1.39
C SER A 53 23.52 16.11 1.78
N SER A 54 23.46 15.79 3.08
CA SER A 54 23.53 14.39 3.53
C SER A 54 22.35 13.60 2.98
N ALA A 55 22.63 12.41 2.47
CA ALA A 55 21.63 11.47 1.98
C ALA A 55 21.21 10.49 3.08
N ASP A 56 19.95 10.05 3.00
CA ASP A 56 19.39 8.97 3.81
C ASP A 56 19.62 7.61 3.12
N PRO A 57 19.83 6.52 3.88
CA PRO A 57 19.86 5.18 3.32
C PRO A 57 18.50 4.75 2.76
N LEU A 58 18.51 4.13 1.57
CA LEU A 58 17.40 3.31 1.09
C LEU A 58 17.62 1.89 1.60
N PHE A 59 16.90 1.50 2.64
CA PHE A 59 17.11 0.25 3.34
C PHE A 59 16.63 -0.97 2.55
N ASP A 60 17.21 -2.14 2.86
CA ASP A 60 16.66 -3.43 2.47
C ASP A 60 15.52 -3.85 3.42
N GLN A 61 14.69 -4.81 3.00
CA GLN A 61 13.75 -5.48 3.90
C GLN A 61 14.52 -6.29 4.96
N PRO A 62 14.06 -6.31 6.23
CA PRO A 62 12.81 -5.74 6.74
C PRO A 62 12.92 -4.27 7.23
N TRP A 63 14.12 -3.69 7.22
CA TRP A 63 14.36 -2.34 7.78
C TRP A 63 13.71 -1.23 6.97
N GLU A 64 13.52 -1.43 5.67
CA GLU A 64 12.74 -0.54 4.79
C GLU A 64 11.34 -0.29 5.36
N HIS A 65 10.64 -1.35 5.75
CA HIS A 65 9.30 -1.23 6.32
C HIS A 65 9.32 -0.47 7.64
N GLN A 66 10.30 -0.71 8.51
CA GLN A 66 10.43 0.03 9.77
C GLN A 66 10.70 1.52 9.54
N ALA A 67 11.64 1.83 8.65
CA ALA A 67 12.02 3.20 8.30
C ALA A 67 10.83 3.97 7.69
N GLU A 68 10.04 3.33 6.83
CA GLU A 68 8.81 3.89 6.27
C GLU A 68 7.84 4.35 7.36
N GLY A 69 7.65 3.55 8.42
CA GLY A 69 6.78 3.91 9.54
C GLY A 69 7.23 5.19 10.24
N PHE A 70 8.53 5.33 10.50
CA PHE A 70 9.11 6.55 11.08
C PHE A 70 8.95 7.75 10.14
N GLN A 71 9.16 7.55 8.84
CA GLN A 71 9.00 8.61 7.85
C GLN A 71 7.55 9.12 7.81
N ILE A 72 6.56 8.22 7.76
CA ILE A 72 5.14 8.59 7.75
C ILE A 72 4.78 9.35 9.03
N GLN A 73 5.20 8.85 10.20
CA GLN A 73 4.96 9.54 11.47
C GLN A 73 5.59 10.93 11.53
N TRP A 74 6.81 11.08 11.00
CA TRP A 74 7.47 12.37 10.90
C TRP A 74 6.66 13.34 10.02
N ILE A 75 6.23 12.90 8.84
CA ILE A 75 5.42 13.71 7.92
C ILE A 75 4.11 14.11 8.58
N LEU A 76 3.39 13.16 9.19
CA LEU A 76 2.13 13.46 9.89
C LEU A 76 2.30 14.43 11.07
N ARG A 77 3.48 14.49 11.67
CA ARG A 77 3.76 15.44 12.77
C ARG A 77 4.06 16.85 12.27
N TYR A 78 4.86 16.98 11.21
CA TYR A 78 5.42 18.25 10.78
C TYR A 78 4.71 18.86 9.56
N ASP A 79 4.03 18.05 8.78
CA ASP A 79 3.24 18.47 7.62
C ASP A 79 1.96 17.61 7.46
N PRO A 80 1.04 17.65 8.45
CA PRO A 80 -0.15 16.78 8.50
C PRO A 80 -1.13 17.02 7.35
N THR A 81 -1.08 18.19 6.70
CA THR A 81 -1.98 18.54 5.61
C THR A 81 -1.38 18.30 4.23
N SER A 82 -0.11 17.92 4.15
CA SER A 82 0.52 17.59 2.88
C SER A 82 -0.25 16.49 2.16
N SER A 83 -0.33 16.63 0.84
CA SER A 83 -0.86 15.59 -0.05
C SER A 83 -2.34 15.22 0.20
N GLY A 84 -3.15 16.13 0.75
CA GLY A 84 -4.61 15.96 0.88
C GLY A 84 -5.05 14.90 1.90
N GLY A 85 -4.11 14.30 2.62
CA GLY A 85 -4.33 13.23 3.57
C GLY A 85 -3.94 11.82 3.09
N PHE A 86 -3.14 11.77 2.01
CA PHE A 86 -2.47 10.57 1.50
C PHE A 86 -1.61 9.87 2.57
N TYR A 87 -0.93 10.63 3.44
CA TYR A 87 -0.04 10.04 4.43
C TYR A 87 -0.78 9.36 5.58
N GLU A 88 -1.98 9.79 5.94
CA GLU A 88 -2.80 9.06 6.92
C GLU A 88 -3.36 7.78 6.30
N ASP A 89 -3.71 7.77 5.01
CA ASP A 89 -4.11 6.54 4.32
C ASP A 89 -2.94 5.55 4.29
N ARG A 90 -1.75 6.05 3.94
CA ARG A 90 -0.51 5.29 3.98
C ARG A 90 -0.17 4.80 5.39
N TRP A 91 -0.47 5.59 6.42
CA TRP A 91 -0.27 5.19 7.82
C TRP A 91 -1.17 4.02 8.23
N GLU A 92 -2.43 3.99 7.80
CA GLU A 92 -3.31 2.85 8.05
C GLU A 92 -2.86 1.60 7.27
N SER A 93 -2.47 1.76 6.00
CA SER A 93 -1.84 0.70 5.19
C SER A 93 -0.57 0.13 5.84
N TRP A 94 0.28 1.00 6.38
CA TRP A 94 1.51 0.61 7.05
C TRP A 94 1.21 -0.15 8.35
N GLN A 95 0.34 0.36 9.21
CA GLN A 95 -0.02 -0.29 10.48
C GLN A 95 -0.63 -1.69 10.26
N PHE A 96 -1.49 -1.83 9.25
CA PHE A 96 -2.05 -3.14 8.90
C PHE A 96 -0.97 -4.11 8.44
N THR A 97 -0.05 -3.65 7.57
CA THR A 97 1.07 -4.45 7.07
C THR A 97 1.99 -4.90 8.22
N ASP A 98 2.37 -3.98 9.10
CA ASP A 98 3.21 -4.25 10.25
C ASP A 98 2.56 -5.28 11.19
N ALA A 99 1.27 -5.09 11.50
CA ALA A 99 0.51 -6.05 12.30
C ALA A 99 0.46 -7.44 11.65
N ALA A 100 0.24 -7.51 10.34
CA ALA A 100 0.21 -8.76 9.60
C ALA A 100 1.57 -9.49 9.64
N TYR A 101 2.68 -8.77 9.43
CA TYR A 101 4.02 -9.36 9.51
C TYR A 101 4.41 -9.80 10.92
N ARG A 102 3.82 -9.20 11.97
CA ARG A 102 3.97 -9.66 13.36
C ARG A 102 2.97 -10.74 13.77
N GLY A 103 2.02 -11.12 12.90
CA GLY A 103 0.95 -12.06 13.22
C GLY A 103 -0.08 -11.52 14.24
N ASP A 104 -0.15 -10.20 14.42
CA ASP A 104 -1.06 -9.55 15.37
C ASP A 104 -2.44 -9.32 14.75
N ARG A 105 -3.29 -10.36 14.84
CA ARG A 105 -4.65 -10.34 14.30
C ARG A 105 -5.54 -9.25 14.90
N LEU A 106 -5.32 -8.89 16.18
CA LEU A 106 -6.11 -7.85 16.83
C LEU A 106 -5.77 -6.48 16.23
N ALA A 107 -4.48 -6.18 16.08
CA ALA A 107 -4.03 -4.93 15.45
C ALA A 107 -4.47 -4.85 13.97
N MET A 108 -4.44 -5.96 13.22
CA MET A 108 -5.00 -6.01 11.87
C MET A 108 -6.49 -5.64 11.86
N SER A 109 -7.28 -6.22 12.76
CA SER A 109 -8.72 -5.91 12.86
C SER A 109 -8.98 -4.45 13.24
N GLN A 110 -8.14 -3.86 14.10
CA GLN A 110 -8.25 -2.44 14.47
C GLN A 110 -7.93 -1.52 13.29
N ALA A 111 -6.89 -1.83 12.52
CA ALA A 111 -6.54 -1.08 11.31
C ALA A 111 -7.66 -1.14 10.26
N ARG A 112 -8.30 -2.32 10.08
CA ARG A 112 -9.53 -2.48 9.28
C ARG A 112 -10.65 -1.55 9.73
N GLY A 113 -10.95 -1.53 11.03
CA GLY A 113 -11.97 -0.66 11.59
C GLY A 113 -11.70 0.83 11.29
N ARG A 114 -10.48 1.29 11.52
CA ARG A 114 -10.09 2.70 11.27
C ARG A 114 -10.13 3.05 9.78
N ALA A 115 -9.62 2.18 8.91
CA ALA A 115 -9.66 2.38 7.47
C ALA A 115 -11.09 2.53 6.94
N ARG A 116 -12.02 1.67 7.39
CA ARG A 116 -13.44 1.76 6.98
C ARG A 116 -14.13 3.01 7.52
N ALA A 117 -13.87 3.39 8.77
CA ALA A 117 -14.40 4.64 9.33
C ALA A 117 -13.88 5.85 8.56
N ARG A 118 -12.59 5.86 8.20
CA ARG A 118 -11.97 6.91 7.39
C ARG A 118 -12.56 6.96 5.98
N ALA A 119 -12.73 5.81 5.33
CA ALA A 119 -13.36 5.71 4.02
C ALA A 119 -14.79 6.25 4.02
N GLN A 120 -15.60 5.89 5.03
CA GLN A 120 -16.94 6.45 5.21
C GLN A 120 -16.91 7.96 5.36
N TRP A 121 -16.02 8.49 6.21
CA TRP A 121 -15.88 9.93 6.37
C TRP A 121 -15.49 10.63 5.05
N ARG A 122 -14.52 10.10 4.30
CA ARG A 122 -14.10 10.63 2.99
C ARG A 122 -15.24 10.71 1.98
N LEU A 123 -16.11 9.69 1.95
CA LEU A 123 -17.29 9.66 1.09
C LEU A 123 -18.33 10.74 1.47
N THR A 124 -18.36 11.20 2.72
CA THR A 124 -19.29 12.25 3.18
C THR A 124 -18.81 13.68 2.91
N VAL A 125 -17.49 13.90 2.79
CA VAL A 125 -16.90 15.25 2.64
C VAL A 125 -16.56 15.60 1.18
N ASP A 126 -17.19 14.92 0.22
CA ASP A 126 -16.98 15.06 -1.24
C ASP A 126 -15.50 15.07 -1.65
N SER A 127 -14.77 14.05 -1.18
CA SER A 127 -13.37 13.85 -1.54
C SER A 127 -13.27 13.20 -2.93
N SER A 128 -13.81 13.83 -3.97
CA SER A 128 -13.89 13.30 -5.36
C SER A 128 -12.53 12.91 -5.98
N TRP A 129 -11.43 13.42 -5.41
CA TRP A 129 -10.06 13.13 -5.81
C TRP A 129 -9.43 11.94 -5.06
N TRP A 130 -10.07 11.43 -3.99
CA TRP A 130 -9.52 10.38 -3.14
C TRP A 130 -9.90 8.98 -3.67
N PRO A 131 -8.92 8.12 -4.02
CA PRO A 131 -9.20 6.75 -4.41
C PRO A 131 -9.11 5.80 -3.20
N PRO A 132 -10.16 5.04 -2.86
CA PRO A 132 -10.10 4.03 -1.79
C PRO A 132 -9.01 2.97 -1.98
N SER A 133 -8.53 2.81 -3.22
CA SER A 133 -7.48 1.85 -3.56
C SER A 133 -6.18 2.06 -2.80
N ASP A 134 -5.87 3.26 -2.33
CA ASP A 134 -4.62 3.54 -1.60
C ASP A 134 -4.53 2.76 -0.28
N ILE A 135 -5.67 2.36 0.27
CA ILE A 135 -5.76 1.54 1.49
C ILE A 135 -6.08 0.09 1.12
N PHE A 136 -7.21 -0.14 0.46
CA PHE A 136 -7.80 -1.48 0.38
C PHE A 136 -7.03 -2.42 -0.56
N PHE A 137 -6.31 -1.90 -1.55
CA PHE A 137 -5.40 -2.72 -2.34
C PHE A 137 -4.36 -3.41 -1.45
N ARG A 138 -3.75 -2.65 -0.52
CA ARG A 138 -2.75 -3.21 0.39
C ARG A 138 -3.39 -4.20 1.35
N PHE A 139 -4.57 -3.91 1.90
CA PHE A 139 -5.24 -4.79 2.84
C PHE A 139 -5.56 -6.16 2.25
N VAL A 140 -6.15 -6.18 1.05
CA VAL A 140 -6.46 -7.43 0.34
C VAL A 140 -5.17 -8.17 -0.03
N SER A 141 -4.16 -7.47 -0.54
CA SER A 141 -2.90 -8.10 -0.95
C SER A 141 -2.13 -8.72 0.22
N VAL A 142 -1.92 -8.00 1.34
CA VAL A 142 -1.24 -8.61 2.52
C VAL A 142 -2.09 -9.73 3.08
N GLY A 143 -3.41 -9.53 3.16
CA GLY A 143 -4.32 -10.54 3.71
C GLY A 143 -4.15 -11.87 2.98
N MET A 144 -4.07 -11.85 1.64
CA MET A 144 -3.75 -13.03 0.85
C MET A 144 -2.33 -13.55 1.12
N GLU A 145 -1.31 -12.68 1.18
CA GLU A 145 0.10 -13.06 1.47
C GLU A 145 0.25 -13.80 2.81
N VAL A 146 -0.49 -13.39 3.85
CA VAL A 146 -0.44 -14.00 5.19
C VAL A 146 -1.51 -15.05 5.44
N ASN A 147 -2.20 -15.51 4.39
CA ASN A 147 -3.30 -16.49 4.43
C ASN A 147 -4.52 -16.09 5.27
N ASP A 148 -4.76 -14.80 5.48
CA ASP A 148 -5.99 -14.25 6.06
C ASP A 148 -7.05 -14.02 4.97
N PHE A 149 -7.52 -15.12 4.36
CA PHE A 149 -8.49 -15.07 3.26
C PHE A 149 -9.87 -14.55 3.68
N ASP A 150 -10.31 -14.84 4.91
CA ASP A 150 -11.58 -14.32 5.44
C ASP A 150 -11.52 -12.78 5.54
N GLY A 151 -10.43 -12.26 6.11
CA GLY A 151 -10.20 -10.81 6.20
C GLY A 151 -10.05 -10.16 4.83
N ALA A 152 -9.28 -10.75 3.92
CA ALA A 152 -9.12 -10.26 2.55
C ALA A 152 -10.44 -10.24 1.77
N ALA A 153 -11.28 -11.27 1.93
CA ALA A 153 -12.60 -11.31 1.32
C ALA A 153 -13.52 -10.20 1.85
N ASP A 154 -13.49 -9.95 3.16
CA ASP A 154 -14.30 -8.89 3.77
C ASP A 154 -13.85 -7.49 3.34
N ASP A 155 -12.53 -7.25 3.30
CA ASP A 155 -11.96 -6.00 2.79
C ASP A 155 -12.28 -5.79 1.31
N LEU A 156 -12.24 -6.85 0.49
CA LEU A 156 -12.56 -6.78 -0.93
C LEU A 156 -14.07 -6.52 -1.16
N CYS A 157 -14.95 -7.17 -0.42
CA CYS A 157 -16.39 -6.90 -0.48
C CYS A 157 -16.72 -5.46 -0.09
N TYR A 158 -16.10 -4.96 0.99
CA TYR A 158 -16.27 -3.57 1.40
C TYR A 158 -15.77 -2.62 0.30
N TRP A 159 -14.57 -2.85 -0.24
CA TRP A 159 -13.97 -2.02 -1.27
C TRP A 159 -14.80 -2.01 -2.57
N LEU A 160 -15.29 -3.17 -3.01
CA LEU A 160 -16.23 -3.26 -4.14
C LEU A 160 -17.51 -2.45 -3.86
N GLY A 161 -18.02 -2.49 -2.64
CA GLY A 161 -19.23 -1.76 -2.23
C GLY A 161 -19.10 -0.24 -2.23
N ILE A 162 -17.90 0.29 -1.99
CA ILE A 162 -17.64 1.74 -2.01
C ILE A 162 -17.03 2.23 -3.34
N SER A 163 -16.68 1.32 -4.25
CA SER A 163 -16.11 1.68 -5.55
C SER A 163 -17.19 2.18 -6.50
N SER A 164 -16.91 3.28 -7.20
CA SER A 164 -17.84 3.88 -8.16
C SER A 164 -17.26 3.88 -9.57
N PRO A 165 -18.01 3.41 -10.58
CA PRO A 165 -17.62 3.52 -11.99
C PRO A 165 -17.98 4.90 -12.59
N VAL A 166 -18.55 5.82 -11.79
CA VAL A 166 -18.96 7.14 -12.27
C VAL A 166 -17.73 7.95 -12.68
N ASP A 167 -17.82 8.57 -13.86
CA ASP A 167 -16.80 9.48 -14.40
C ASP A 167 -15.38 8.89 -14.52
N VAL A 168 -15.25 7.57 -14.71
CA VAL A 168 -13.93 6.91 -14.87
C VAL A 168 -13.13 7.41 -16.08
N ASP A 169 -13.78 8.04 -17.04
CA ASP A 169 -13.14 8.61 -18.22
C ASP A 169 -12.48 9.97 -17.96
N ASN A 170 -12.93 10.74 -16.95
CA ASN A 170 -12.33 12.04 -16.62
C ASN A 170 -11.71 12.08 -15.21
N ASN A 171 -12.12 11.20 -14.30
CA ASN A 171 -11.60 11.10 -12.95
C ASN A 171 -10.56 9.97 -12.83
N ASN A 172 -9.28 10.37 -12.74
CA ASN A 172 -8.18 9.41 -12.61
C ASN A 172 -8.21 8.60 -11.31
N ALA A 173 -8.77 9.14 -10.22
CA ALA A 173 -8.91 8.43 -8.95
C ALA A 173 -9.91 7.27 -9.10
N ASN A 174 -11.10 7.53 -9.66
CA ASN A 174 -12.10 6.49 -9.92
C ASN A 174 -11.59 5.44 -10.91
N ARG A 175 -10.89 5.88 -11.97
CA ARG A 175 -10.27 4.97 -12.95
C ARG A 175 -9.27 4.03 -12.29
N THR A 176 -8.35 4.57 -11.50
CA THR A 176 -7.31 3.81 -10.79
C THR A 176 -7.95 2.86 -9.79
N ASN A 177 -8.92 3.34 -9.02
CA ASN A 177 -9.66 2.54 -8.05
C ASN A 177 -10.36 1.34 -8.71
N CYS A 178 -11.10 1.56 -9.80
CA CYS A 178 -11.79 0.49 -10.52
C CYS A 178 -10.82 -0.57 -11.06
N ARG A 179 -9.69 -0.15 -11.65
CA ARG A 179 -8.66 -1.09 -12.14
C ARG A 179 -8.09 -1.93 -11.01
N LEU A 180 -7.79 -1.32 -9.87
CA LEU A 180 -7.15 -2.01 -8.74
C LEU A 180 -8.12 -2.95 -8.03
N VAL A 181 -9.40 -2.59 -7.83
CA VAL A 181 -10.37 -3.48 -7.16
C VAL A 181 -10.72 -4.68 -8.04
N ILE A 182 -10.85 -4.48 -9.35
CA ILE A 182 -11.10 -5.56 -10.32
C ILE A 182 -9.88 -6.47 -10.42
N GLY A 183 -8.67 -5.88 -10.47
CA GLY A 183 -7.42 -6.64 -10.44
C GLY A 183 -7.28 -7.49 -9.17
N SER A 184 -7.53 -6.90 -8.01
CA SER A 184 -7.48 -7.60 -6.72
C SER A 184 -8.53 -8.72 -6.63
N THR A 185 -9.73 -8.49 -7.19
CA THR A 185 -10.76 -9.52 -7.32
C THR A 185 -10.30 -10.68 -8.19
N SER A 186 -9.68 -10.38 -9.33
CA SER A 186 -9.13 -11.41 -10.22
C SER A 186 -8.03 -12.22 -9.54
N GLN A 187 -7.15 -11.58 -8.76
CA GLN A 187 -6.09 -12.26 -8.03
C GLN A 187 -6.66 -13.14 -6.91
N PHE A 188 -7.60 -12.62 -6.10
CA PHE A 188 -8.26 -13.36 -5.04
C PHE A 188 -8.94 -14.62 -5.57
N LEU A 189 -9.75 -14.50 -6.64
CA LEU A 189 -10.48 -15.62 -7.22
C LEU A 189 -9.58 -16.60 -8.00
N ALA A 190 -8.35 -16.23 -8.35
CA ALA A 190 -7.39 -17.12 -9.00
C ALA A 190 -6.69 -18.06 -8.01
N LEU A 191 -6.66 -17.72 -6.71
CA LEU A 191 -6.08 -18.55 -5.67
C LEU A 191 -7.06 -19.65 -5.25
N PRO A 192 -6.62 -20.91 -5.01
CA PRO A 192 -7.52 -22.01 -4.63
C PRO A 192 -8.42 -21.67 -3.45
N HIS A 193 -7.85 -21.11 -2.38
CA HIS A 193 -8.60 -20.71 -1.18
C HIS A 193 -9.60 -19.57 -1.45
N GLY A 194 -9.25 -18.62 -2.31
CA GLY A 194 -10.15 -17.53 -2.68
C GLY A 194 -11.28 -17.99 -3.63
N ALA A 195 -10.98 -18.89 -4.56
CA ALA A 195 -11.97 -19.48 -5.46
C ALA A 195 -13.02 -20.33 -4.72
N SER A 196 -12.59 -21.09 -3.70
CA SER A 196 -13.47 -21.90 -2.85
C SER A 196 -14.08 -21.12 -1.67
N HIS A 197 -13.75 -19.83 -1.52
CA HIS A 197 -14.19 -19.05 -0.37
C HIS A 197 -15.73 -18.88 -0.37
N PRO A 198 -16.41 -18.92 0.80
CA PRO A 198 -17.88 -18.76 0.87
C PRO A 198 -18.41 -17.48 0.21
N ARG A 199 -17.62 -16.41 0.20
CA ARG A 199 -17.97 -15.12 -0.44
C ARG A 199 -17.53 -14.98 -1.91
N ALA A 200 -16.91 -16.01 -2.50
CA ALA A 200 -16.38 -15.94 -3.87
C ALA A 200 -17.46 -15.54 -4.90
N PHE A 201 -18.67 -16.09 -4.76
CA PHE A 201 -19.80 -15.76 -5.63
C PHE A 201 -20.24 -14.29 -5.50
N GLU A 202 -20.35 -13.78 -4.27
CA GLU A 202 -20.71 -12.39 -3.99
C GLU A 202 -19.68 -11.42 -4.59
N ILE A 203 -18.39 -11.68 -4.34
CA ILE A 203 -17.26 -10.90 -4.85
C ILE A 203 -17.28 -10.87 -6.39
N ARG A 204 -17.43 -12.03 -7.02
CA ARG A 204 -17.53 -12.15 -8.48
C ARG A 204 -18.66 -11.32 -9.05
N ARG A 205 -19.86 -11.46 -8.47
CA ARG A 205 -21.06 -10.74 -8.90
C ARG A 205 -20.88 -9.21 -8.77
N ALA A 206 -20.31 -8.75 -7.66
CA ALA A 206 -20.07 -7.32 -7.43
C ALA A 206 -19.02 -6.75 -8.40
N CYS A 207 -17.94 -7.49 -8.67
CA CYS A 207 -16.93 -7.11 -9.65
C CYS A 207 -17.50 -6.98 -11.08
N VAL A 208 -18.29 -7.97 -11.51
CA VAL A 208 -18.97 -7.94 -12.82
C VAL A 208 -19.96 -6.78 -12.90
N ALA A 209 -20.70 -6.51 -11.83
CA ALA A 209 -21.63 -5.38 -11.75
C ALA A 209 -20.88 -4.04 -11.87
N LEU A 210 -19.77 -3.86 -11.15
CA LEU A 210 -18.94 -2.65 -11.23
C LEU A 210 -18.40 -2.42 -12.65
N ALA A 211 -17.90 -3.48 -13.29
CA ALA A 211 -17.41 -3.41 -14.66
C ALA A 211 -18.52 -3.03 -15.65
N ARG A 212 -19.68 -3.69 -15.58
CA ARG A 212 -20.86 -3.38 -16.41
C ARG A 212 -21.43 -1.98 -16.14
N GLY A 213 -21.26 -1.47 -14.93
CA GLY A 213 -21.70 -0.12 -14.53
C GLY A 213 -20.89 1.02 -15.15
N GLY A 214 -19.83 0.73 -15.92
CA GLY A 214 -19.08 1.74 -16.67
C GLY A 214 -17.57 1.55 -16.62
N ALA A 215 -17.04 0.77 -15.67
CA ALA A 215 -15.60 0.60 -15.52
C ALA A 215 -14.94 -0.25 -16.61
N TYR A 216 -15.69 -1.06 -17.38
CA TYR A 216 -15.12 -2.00 -18.35
C TYR A 216 -14.27 -1.33 -19.45
N SER A 217 -14.67 -0.16 -19.93
CA SER A 217 -13.98 0.58 -21.02
C SER A 217 -12.57 1.03 -20.64
N VAL A 218 -12.33 1.28 -19.36
CA VAL A 218 -11.03 1.77 -18.86
C VAL A 218 -10.10 0.64 -18.43
N LEU A 219 -10.54 -0.61 -18.48
CA LEU A 219 -9.71 -1.79 -18.16
C LEU A 219 -8.74 -2.11 -19.29
N ASN A 220 -7.57 -2.67 -18.93
CA ASN A 220 -6.70 -3.29 -19.93
C ASN A 220 -7.28 -4.65 -20.39
N ALA A 221 -6.71 -5.21 -21.47
CA ALA A 221 -7.20 -6.46 -22.06
C ALA A 221 -7.22 -7.64 -21.08
N ASP A 222 -6.27 -7.70 -20.15
CA ASP A 222 -6.19 -8.79 -19.17
C ASP A 222 -7.35 -8.72 -18.18
N LEU A 223 -7.61 -7.53 -17.62
CA LEU A 223 -8.72 -7.32 -16.69
C LEU A 223 -10.07 -7.50 -17.39
N GLN A 224 -10.21 -7.09 -18.66
CA GLN A 224 -11.41 -7.34 -19.46
C GLN A 224 -11.68 -8.84 -19.65
N ARG A 225 -10.63 -9.63 -19.93
CA ARG A 225 -10.72 -11.09 -20.01
C ARG A 225 -11.12 -11.70 -18.67
N SER A 226 -10.51 -11.27 -17.56
CA SER A 226 -10.86 -11.73 -16.22
C SER A 226 -12.33 -11.46 -15.89
N VAL A 227 -12.83 -10.25 -16.14
CA VAL A 227 -14.25 -9.89 -15.93
C VAL A 227 -15.17 -10.73 -16.81
N SER A 228 -14.80 -10.94 -18.08
CA SER A 228 -15.60 -11.76 -19.00
C SER A 228 -15.68 -13.21 -18.55
N GLY A 229 -14.57 -13.79 -18.06
CA GLY A 229 -14.55 -15.12 -17.47
C GLY A 229 -15.39 -15.20 -16.20
N MET A 230 -15.32 -14.19 -15.32
CA MET A 230 -16.17 -14.08 -14.13
C MET A 230 -17.66 -14.02 -14.49
N ALA A 231 -18.05 -13.38 -15.59
CA ALA A 231 -19.44 -13.24 -15.97
C ALA A 231 -20.11 -14.56 -16.43
N GLN A 232 -19.34 -15.63 -16.64
CA GLN A 232 -19.82 -16.93 -17.09
C GLN A 232 -20.23 -17.89 -15.95
N TYR A 233 -19.95 -17.53 -14.69
CA TYR A 233 -20.21 -18.35 -13.49
C TYR A 233 -21.11 -17.62 -12.50
#